data_AF-A0A965DQC6-F1
#
_entry.id   AF-A0A965DQC6-F1
#
_cell.length_a   1.000
_cell.length_b   1.000
_cell.length_c   1.000
_cell.angle_alpha   90.00
_cell.angle_beta   90.00
_cell.angle_gamma   90.00
#
_symmetry.space_group_name_H-M   'P 1'
#
loop_
_entity.id
_entity.type
_entity.pdbx_description
1 polymer ?
#
loop_
_entity_poly.entity_id
_entity_poly.type
_entity_poly.pdbx_seq_one_letter_code
_entity_poly.pdbx_strand_id
1 'polypeptide(L)'
;MLFTFRYWSLGWILLPFMAFAQPGVDTIATDKGTLILHEDHTWSLANDPSFTGVMNERIHTIVSAFSPPITQSWSNETVFTESNDLSQMTDTIWLCLNEFAPDNQMDFCFPMKKIKVNSHYGPRSGRYHNGIDLDLNVGDTIYAMFSGKVRYAKYNSGGFGNLVILRHYNGLETFYAHLSKFLVAPNQSVKVGQPIALGGNTGRSSGPHLHMEVRFYEEPINPEEIIDFERLTLRKENLFLHKAMFRPGAKPTDEIEVLSADQLAYQSYSTPVQNTVTAVVAPTVRPTLKTNQKKYHQIQSGDTLTKIARKYGTTVGSLCNLNGISPSTTLVIGRSLRVK
;
A
#
# COMPACT_ATOMS: atom_id res chain seq x y z
N MET A 1 30.56 62.26 17.64
CA MET A 1 30.69 60.80 17.64
C MET A 1 29.74 60.26 18.71
N LEU A 2 28.65 59.60 18.31
CA LEU A 2 27.85 58.58 18.99
C LEU A 2 26.42 58.62 18.41
N PHE A 3 26.14 57.71 17.47
CA PHE A 3 24.78 57.33 17.09
C PHE A 3 24.43 56.06 17.87
N THR A 4 23.39 56.13 18.70
CA THR A 4 22.82 54.95 19.37
C THR A 4 21.83 54.26 18.43
N PHE A 5 22.18 53.07 17.93
CA PHE A 5 21.23 52.17 17.25
C PHE A 5 20.48 51.32 18.28
N ARG A 6 19.15 51.45 18.31
CA ARG A 6 18.25 50.55 19.02
C ARG A 6 18.06 49.27 18.18
N TYR A 7 18.51 48.14 18.69
CA TYR A 7 18.20 46.82 18.13
C TYR A 7 16.76 46.44 18.49
N TRP A 8 15.94 46.18 17.47
CA TRP A 8 14.70 45.42 17.62
C TRP A 8 15.01 43.95 17.34
N SER A 9 14.86 43.09 18.35
CA SER A 9 14.93 41.64 18.19
C SER A 9 13.63 41.12 17.56
N LEU A 10 13.61 40.96 16.24
CA LEU A 10 12.61 40.13 15.58
C LEU A 10 13.00 38.66 15.78
N GLY A 11 12.24 37.97 16.63
CA GLY A 11 12.32 36.53 16.78
C GLY A 11 11.91 35.86 15.48
N TRP A 12 12.86 35.18 14.84
CA TRP A 12 12.58 34.33 13.69
C TRP A 12 11.95 33.03 14.21
N ILE A 13 10.63 32.93 14.10
CA ILE A 13 9.96 31.64 14.16
C ILE A 13 10.35 30.91 12.88
N LEU A 14 11.25 29.93 13.00
CA LEU A 14 11.55 28.96 11.95
C LEU A 14 10.29 28.13 11.68
N LEU A 15 9.45 28.60 10.78
CA LEU A 15 8.47 27.74 10.12
C LEU A 15 9.25 26.81 9.19
N PRO A 16 9.10 25.47 9.31
CA PRO A 16 9.69 24.57 8.33
C PRO A 16 9.05 24.91 6.97
N PHE A 17 9.88 25.25 5.99
CA PHE A 17 9.49 25.44 4.61
C PHE A 17 8.77 24.16 4.15
N MET A 18 7.44 24.17 4.17
CA MET A 18 6.65 23.14 3.51
C MET A 18 6.74 23.43 2.02
N ALA A 19 7.60 22.69 1.32
CA ALA A 19 7.68 22.71 -0.13
C ALA A 19 6.37 22.14 -0.70
N PHE A 20 5.36 23.00 -0.84
CA PHE A 20 4.25 22.79 -1.74
C PHE A 20 4.78 22.89 -3.18
N ALA A 21 4.11 22.21 -4.13
CA ALA A 21 4.43 22.11 -5.56
C ALA A 21 5.37 23.23 -5.97
N GLN A 22 6.67 22.93 -6.03
CA GLN A 22 7.65 23.96 -6.28
C GLN A 22 7.29 24.58 -7.62
N PRO A 23 6.93 25.88 -7.64
CA PRO A 23 6.70 26.55 -8.90
C PRO A 23 8.02 26.46 -9.66
N GLY A 24 7.94 26.07 -10.93
CA GLY A 24 9.09 26.20 -11.81
C GLY A 24 9.53 27.66 -11.81
N VAL A 25 10.73 27.93 -11.32
CA VAL A 25 11.31 29.27 -11.30
C VAL A 25 11.71 29.68 -12.70
N ASP A 26 12.18 28.70 -13.48
CA ASP A 26 12.61 28.89 -14.85
C ASP A 26 12.50 27.57 -15.64
N THR A 27 12.58 27.68 -16.96
CA THR A 27 12.60 26.54 -17.86
C THR A 27 13.74 26.63 -18.87
N ILE A 28 14.45 25.53 -19.07
CA ILE A 28 15.51 25.40 -20.07
C ILE A 28 15.11 24.37 -21.11
N ALA A 29 15.02 24.77 -22.37
CA ALA A 29 14.83 23.82 -23.46
C ALA A 29 16.12 23.02 -23.72
N THR A 30 16.02 21.71 -23.79
CA THR A 30 17.11 20.79 -24.12
C THR A 30 16.70 19.83 -25.24
N ASP A 31 17.66 19.11 -25.80
CA ASP A 31 17.44 17.99 -26.74
C ASP A 31 16.60 16.86 -26.14
N LYS A 32 16.57 16.74 -24.81
CA LYS A 32 15.81 15.72 -24.07
C LYS A 32 14.45 16.21 -23.56
N GLY A 33 14.12 17.49 -23.70
CA GLY A 33 12.87 18.06 -23.20
C GLY A 33 13.06 19.39 -22.47
N THR A 34 12.00 19.90 -21.85
CA THR A 34 12.06 21.14 -21.06
C THR A 34 12.45 20.84 -19.63
N LEU A 35 13.65 21.23 -19.21
CA LEU A 35 14.04 21.24 -17.80
C LEU A 35 13.26 22.34 -17.09
N ILE A 36 12.66 22.02 -15.95
CA ILE A 36 12.05 22.94 -15.01
C ILE A 36 13.01 23.05 -13.84
N LEU A 37 13.46 24.27 -13.54
CA LEU A 37 14.29 24.57 -12.39
C LEU A 37 13.41 24.96 -11.21
N HIS A 38 13.73 24.42 -10.03
CA HIS A 38 12.98 24.68 -8.79
C HIS A 38 13.75 25.61 -7.86
N GLU A 39 13.05 26.26 -6.93
CA GLU A 39 13.63 27.22 -5.97
C GLU A 39 14.71 26.60 -5.06
N ASP A 40 14.69 25.29 -4.87
CA ASP A 40 15.65 24.57 -4.05
C ASP A 40 16.90 24.11 -4.81
N HIS A 41 17.12 24.65 -6.01
CA HIS A 41 18.20 24.28 -6.93
C HIS A 41 18.14 22.82 -7.42
N THR A 42 17.00 22.15 -7.30
CA THR A 42 16.73 20.90 -8.02
C THR A 42 16.13 21.19 -9.40
N TRP A 43 16.03 20.16 -10.22
CA TRP A 43 15.43 20.25 -11.54
C TRP A 43 14.57 19.03 -11.83
N SER A 44 13.56 19.20 -12.69
CA SER A 44 12.75 18.11 -13.23
C SER A 44 12.53 18.29 -14.71
N LEU A 45 12.43 17.21 -15.48
CA LEU A 45 12.11 17.28 -16.90
C LEU A 45 10.58 17.30 -17.08
N ALA A 46 10.03 18.34 -17.70
CA ALA A 46 8.58 18.52 -17.90
C ALA A 46 7.96 17.35 -18.68
N ASN A 47 8.67 16.87 -19.69
CA ASN A 47 8.36 15.70 -20.49
C ASN A 47 9.66 14.91 -20.66
N ASP A 48 9.81 13.83 -19.91
CA ASP A 48 10.88 12.85 -20.14
C ASP A 48 10.43 11.89 -21.23
N PRO A 49 10.94 12.02 -22.48
CA PRO A 49 10.52 11.17 -23.59
C PRO A 49 10.97 9.71 -23.40
N SER A 50 11.89 9.44 -22.47
CA SER A 50 12.32 8.08 -22.14
C SER A 50 11.41 7.39 -21.12
N PHE A 51 10.56 8.15 -20.41
CA PHE A 51 9.68 7.59 -19.41
C PHE A 51 8.43 6.97 -20.07
N THR A 52 8.39 5.64 -20.06
CA THR A 52 7.30 4.83 -20.64
C THR A 52 6.02 4.83 -19.80
N GLY A 53 6.05 5.40 -18.60
CA GLY A 53 4.97 5.29 -17.63
C GLY A 53 5.11 4.12 -16.66
N VAL A 54 6.03 3.20 -16.93
CA VAL A 54 6.27 2.01 -16.12
C VAL A 54 7.22 2.37 -14.98
N MET A 55 6.77 2.11 -13.75
CA MET A 55 7.56 2.38 -12.54
C MET A 55 8.23 1.12 -11.99
N ASN A 56 7.72 -0.07 -12.34
CA ASN A 56 8.26 -1.36 -11.93
C ASN A 56 8.32 -2.32 -13.13
N GLU A 57 9.47 -2.40 -13.78
CA GLU A 57 9.67 -3.22 -14.99
C GLU A 57 9.48 -4.72 -14.74
N ARG A 58 9.85 -5.20 -13.54
CA ARG A 58 9.67 -6.61 -13.15
C ARG A 58 8.18 -6.97 -13.16
N ILE A 59 7.37 -6.17 -12.48
CA ILE A 59 5.93 -6.40 -12.41
C ILE A 59 5.28 -6.22 -13.77
N HIS A 60 5.66 -5.18 -14.51
CA HIS A 60 5.14 -4.94 -15.85
C HIS A 60 5.38 -6.12 -16.79
N THR A 61 6.60 -6.66 -16.80
CA THR A 61 6.95 -7.84 -17.60
C THR A 61 6.08 -9.05 -17.25
N ILE A 62 5.81 -9.28 -15.96
CA ILE A 62 4.98 -10.41 -15.50
C ILE A 62 3.53 -10.25 -16.00
N VAL A 63 2.92 -9.09 -15.77
CA VAL A 63 1.50 -8.88 -16.09
C VAL A 63 1.24 -8.78 -17.59
N SER A 64 2.19 -8.27 -18.36
CA SER A 64 2.09 -8.22 -19.82
C SER A 64 2.20 -9.61 -20.47
N ALA A 65 2.70 -10.61 -19.75
CA ALA A 65 2.74 -12.00 -20.22
C ALA A 65 1.43 -12.77 -19.96
N PHE A 66 0.46 -12.18 -19.27
CA PHE A 66 -0.83 -12.82 -19.02
C PHE A 66 -1.68 -12.89 -20.31
N SER A 67 -2.73 -13.71 -20.28
CA SER A 67 -3.68 -13.83 -21.39
C SER A 67 -5.10 -13.60 -20.87
N PRO A 68 -5.76 -12.49 -21.23
CA PRO A 68 -5.23 -11.36 -22.00
C PRO A 68 -4.10 -10.62 -21.27
N PRO A 69 -3.22 -9.91 -22.00
CA PRO A 69 -2.16 -9.12 -21.38
C PRO A 69 -2.76 -7.95 -20.61
N ILE A 70 -2.24 -7.70 -19.42
CA ILE A 70 -2.61 -6.55 -18.61
C ILE A 70 -1.72 -5.37 -19.03
N THR A 71 -2.36 -4.24 -19.32
CA THR A 71 -1.70 -3.02 -19.80
C THR A 71 -1.84 -1.89 -18.80
N GLN A 72 -0.91 -0.95 -18.86
CA GLN A 72 -1.01 0.30 -18.12
C GLN A 72 -0.31 1.38 -18.91
N SER A 73 -1.04 2.41 -19.30
CA SER A 73 -0.46 3.59 -19.95
C SER A 73 -0.24 4.72 -18.95
N TRP A 74 0.36 5.81 -19.40
CA TRP A 74 0.61 7.01 -18.60
C TRP A 74 -0.15 8.19 -19.19
N SER A 75 -1.04 8.75 -18.39
CA SER A 75 -1.84 9.92 -18.77
C SER A 75 -2.01 10.85 -17.58
N ASN A 76 -1.74 12.14 -17.82
CA ASN A 76 -2.03 13.22 -16.88
C ASN A 76 -3.43 13.84 -17.09
N GLU A 77 -4.21 13.29 -18.02
CA GLU A 77 -5.52 13.82 -18.44
C GLU A 77 -6.67 12.89 -18.05
N THR A 78 -6.44 11.59 -18.04
CA THR A 78 -7.46 10.57 -17.80
C THR A 78 -7.18 9.81 -16.50
N VAL A 79 -8.24 9.58 -15.72
CA VAL A 79 -8.15 8.84 -14.45
C VAL A 79 -7.95 7.35 -14.70
N PHE A 80 -8.75 6.78 -15.61
CA PHE A 80 -8.63 5.40 -16.05
C PHE A 80 -8.26 5.40 -17.53
N THR A 81 -7.23 4.65 -17.88
CA THR A 81 -6.67 4.58 -19.23
C THR A 81 -6.95 3.24 -19.90
N GLU A 82 -7.15 2.19 -19.11
CA GLU A 82 -7.31 0.83 -19.58
C GLU A 82 -8.55 0.19 -18.94
N SER A 83 -8.89 -1.03 -19.38
CA SER A 83 -9.94 -1.83 -18.76
C SER A 83 -9.39 -3.24 -18.57
N ASN A 84 -8.60 -3.44 -17.51
CA ASN A 84 -8.01 -4.72 -17.17
C ASN A 84 -9.02 -5.61 -16.42
N ASP A 85 -9.05 -6.91 -16.69
CA ASP A 85 -9.82 -7.88 -15.89
C ASP A 85 -8.87 -8.76 -15.07
N LEU A 86 -8.50 -8.27 -13.88
CA LEU A 86 -7.62 -8.99 -12.95
C LEU A 86 -8.34 -10.15 -12.21
N SER A 87 -9.65 -10.34 -12.43
CA SER A 87 -10.35 -11.54 -11.92
C SER A 87 -9.95 -12.82 -12.66
N GLN A 88 -9.35 -12.68 -13.84
CA GLN A 88 -8.87 -13.79 -14.67
C GLN A 88 -7.40 -14.14 -14.45
N MET A 89 -6.71 -13.50 -13.50
CA MET A 89 -5.30 -13.82 -13.20
C MET A 89 -5.14 -15.32 -12.93
N THR A 90 -4.21 -15.95 -13.65
CA THR A 90 -3.92 -17.38 -13.55
C THR A 90 -2.89 -17.70 -12.47
N ASP A 91 -2.11 -16.71 -12.02
CA ASP A 91 -1.06 -16.87 -11.02
C ASP A 91 -1.09 -15.75 -9.98
N THR A 92 -0.33 -15.94 -8.90
CA THR A 92 -0.13 -14.99 -7.81
C THR A 92 1.09 -14.13 -8.09
N ILE A 93 0.95 -12.81 -7.96
CA ILE A 93 2.06 -11.86 -8.12
C ILE A 93 2.55 -11.44 -6.75
N TRP A 94 3.85 -11.57 -6.54
CA TRP A 94 4.50 -11.08 -5.34
C TRP A 94 4.98 -9.62 -5.52
N LEU A 95 4.36 -8.71 -4.77
CA LEU A 95 4.78 -7.33 -4.59
C LEU A 95 5.52 -7.16 -3.28
N CYS A 96 6.67 -6.48 -3.33
CA CYS A 96 7.31 -5.97 -2.13
C CYS A 96 6.74 -4.57 -1.86
N LEU A 97 6.07 -4.38 -0.73
CA LEU A 97 5.50 -3.09 -0.37
C LEU A 97 6.57 -2.12 0.14
N ASN A 98 7.68 -2.67 0.64
CA ASN A 98 8.85 -1.96 1.17
C ASN A 98 10.05 -2.15 0.22
N GLU A 99 9.88 -1.82 -1.06
CA GLU A 99 11.01 -1.78 -2.01
C GLU A 99 11.92 -0.62 -1.62
N PHE A 100 13.17 -0.94 -1.26
CA PHE A 100 14.21 0.02 -0.90
C PHE A 100 14.21 1.22 -1.86
N ALA A 101 13.69 2.36 -1.41
CA ALA A 101 14.06 3.61 -2.01
C ALA A 101 15.60 3.74 -1.97
N PRO A 102 16.25 4.38 -2.96
CA PRO A 102 17.72 4.48 -3.02
C PRO A 102 18.40 5.04 -1.75
N ASP A 103 17.63 5.58 -0.81
CA ASP A 103 18.06 6.26 0.41
C ASP A 103 17.71 5.55 1.75
N ASN A 104 17.26 4.28 1.75
CA ASN A 104 17.04 3.47 2.98
C ASN A 104 16.10 4.10 4.03
N GLN A 105 15.17 4.98 3.62
CA GLN A 105 14.20 5.64 4.50
C GLN A 105 12.87 4.86 4.49
N MET A 106 12.04 5.00 5.56
CA MET A 106 10.76 4.29 5.70
C MET A 106 9.93 4.35 4.41
N ASP A 107 9.69 3.23 3.71
CA ASP A 107 9.04 3.25 2.40
C ASP A 107 7.52 3.43 2.46
N PHE A 108 6.95 3.43 3.67
CA PHE A 108 5.51 3.64 3.92
C PHE A 108 5.24 4.72 4.95
N CYS A 109 4.22 5.55 4.71
CA CYS A 109 3.60 6.38 5.73
C CYS A 109 2.07 6.37 5.61
N PHE A 110 1.39 6.75 6.69
CA PHE A 110 -0.04 7.00 6.63
C PHE A 110 -0.34 8.29 5.83
N PRO A 111 -1.49 8.35 5.14
CA PRO A 111 -1.85 9.52 4.34
C PRO A 111 -2.19 10.74 5.21
N MET A 112 -2.43 10.55 6.51
CA MET A 112 -2.76 11.59 7.48
C MET A 112 -2.19 11.25 8.86
N LYS A 113 -1.98 12.26 9.71
CA LYS A 113 -1.46 12.07 11.08
C LYS A 113 -2.47 11.42 12.04
N LYS A 114 -3.76 11.73 11.84
CA LYS A 114 -4.88 11.16 12.58
C LYS A 114 -5.67 10.30 11.62
N ILE A 115 -5.90 9.06 12.02
CA ILE A 115 -6.56 8.07 11.19
C ILE A 115 -7.77 7.57 11.96
N LYS A 116 -8.94 7.74 11.36
CA LYS A 116 -10.20 7.19 11.83
C LYS A 116 -11.00 6.80 10.60
N VAL A 117 -11.39 5.54 10.53
CA VAL A 117 -12.18 5.03 9.41
C VAL A 117 -13.64 5.41 9.63
N ASN A 118 -14.25 6.07 8.64
CA ASN A 118 -15.68 6.39 8.61
C ASN A 118 -16.45 5.36 7.78
N SER A 119 -15.86 4.85 6.69
CA SER A 119 -16.46 3.81 5.85
C SER A 119 -15.40 2.91 5.24
N HIS A 120 -15.60 1.60 5.33
CA HIS A 120 -14.69 0.58 4.82
C HIS A 120 -14.90 0.29 3.33
N TYR A 121 -13.95 -0.43 2.73
CA TYR A 121 -14.07 -0.98 1.39
C TYR A 121 -15.19 -2.04 1.31
N GLY A 122 -15.89 -2.07 0.18
CA GLY A 122 -16.86 -3.11 -0.15
C GLY A 122 -18.33 -2.67 -0.22
N PRO A 123 -19.30 -3.55 0.02
CA PRO A 123 -20.72 -3.28 -0.25
C PRO A 123 -21.27 -2.08 0.55
N ARG A 124 -21.92 -1.15 -0.15
CA ARG A 124 -22.55 0.06 0.38
C ARG A 124 -23.87 0.34 -0.35
N SER A 125 -24.98 -0.03 0.28
CA SER A 125 -26.35 0.25 -0.20
C SER A 125 -26.57 -0.01 -1.70
N GLY A 126 -26.24 -1.23 -2.15
CA GLY A 126 -26.42 -1.66 -3.54
C GLY A 126 -25.32 -1.23 -4.52
N ARG A 127 -24.28 -0.53 -4.05
CA ARG A 127 -23.06 -0.22 -4.82
C ARG A 127 -21.83 -0.70 -4.07
N TYR A 128 -20.69 -0.84 -4.75
CA TYR A 128 -19.42 -1.14 -4.10
C TYR A 128 -18.63 0.14 -3.88
N HIS A 129 -18.07 0.25 -2.68
CA HIS A 129 -17.13 1.28 -2.29
C HIS A 129 -15.71 0.77 -2.59
N ASN A 130 -15.04 1.37 -3.57
CA ASN A 130 -13.76 0.90 -4.10
C ASN A 130 -12.53 1.39 -3.31
N GLY A 131 -12.77 2.10 -2.19
CA GLY A 131 -11.75 2.65 -1.33
C GLY A 131 -12.15 2.62 0.13
N ILE A 132 -11.51 3.46 0.92
CA ILE A 132 -11.80 3.68 2.33
C ILE A 132 -11.99 5.18 2.58
N ASP A 133 -13.00 5.52 3.38
CA ASP A 133 -13.28 6.91 3.76
C ASP A 133 -12.69 7.16 5.14
N LEU A 134 -11.76 8.11 5.23
CA LEU A 134 -11.07 8.49 6.46
C LEU A 134 -11.54 9.87 6.93
N ASP A 135 -11.79 9.98 8.24
CA ASP A 135 -12.20 11.23 8.87
C ASP A 135 -11.12 12.30 8.73
N LEU A 136 -11.50 13.50 8.28
CA LEU A 136 -10.61 14.67 8.24
C LEU A 136 -11.39 15.97 8.38
N ASN A 137 -10.67 17.04 8.66
CA ASN A 137 -11.15 18.40 8.51
C ASN A 137 -10.62 19.01 7.21
N VAL A 138 -11.41 19.87 6.58
CA VAL A 138 -10.95 20.64 5.41
C VAL A 138 -9.66 21.39 5.78
N GLY A 139 -8.62 21.22 4.97
CA GLY A 139 -7.30 21.80 5.21
C GLY A 139 -6.29 20.87 5.90
N ASP A 140 -6.70 19.71 6.41
CA ASP A 140 -5.76 18.73 6.95
C ASP A 140 -4.76 18.27 5.88
N THR A 141 -3.47 18.15 6.22
CA THR A 141 -2.45 17.78 5.26
C THR A 141 -2.54 16.31 4.88
N ILE A 142 -2.52 16.03 3.57
CA ILE A 142 -2.46 14.68 3.00
C ILE A 142 -1.03 14.40 2.53
N TYR A 143 -0.52 13.21 2.85
CA TYR A 143 0.84 12.77 2.59
C TYR A 143 0.89 11.60 1.59
N ALA A 144 1.95 11.54 0.78
CA ALA A 144 2.20 10.41 -0.11
C ALA A 144 2.55 9.15 0.69
N MET A 145 1.73 8.10 0.57
CA MET A 145 1.94 6.86 1.35
C MET A 145 3.18 6.08 0.95
N PHE A 146 3.57 6.13 -0.32
CA PHE A 146 4.78 5.51 -0.86
C PHE A 146 5.46 6.51 -1.80
N SER A 147 6.78 6.37 -1.98
CA SER A 147 7.52 7.13 -2.99
C SER A 147 7.03 6.79 -4.41
N GLY A 148 7.08 7.75 -5.32
CA GLY A 148 6.56 7.54 -6.68
C GLY A 148 6.53 8.80 -7.52
N LYS A 149 5.67 8.81 -8.53
CA LYS A 149 5.46 9.93 -9.45
C LYS A 149 3.98 10.29 -9.55
N VAL A 150 3.69 11.58 -9.54
CA VAL A 150 2.32 12.11 -9.66
C VAL A 150 1.85 11.86 -11.08
N ARG A 151 0.85 10.98 -11.24
CA ARG A 151 0.21 10.73 -12.52
C ARG A 151 -0.88 11.74 -12.81
N TYR A 152 -1.71 12.07 -11.82
CA TYR A 152 -2.88 12.93 -11.98
C TYR A 152 -2.99 13.89 -10.80
N ALA A 153 -3.30 15.16 -11.05
CA ALA A 153 -3.54 16.18 -10.02
C ALA A 153 -4.49 17.25 -10.56
N LYS A 154 -5.78 16.91 -10.68
CA LYS A 154 -6.80 17.73 -11.33
C LYS A 154 -8.18 17.52 -10.71
N TYR A 155 -9.12 18.42 -11.03
CA TYR A 155 -10.51 18.22 -10.71
C TYR A 155 -11.14 17.17 -11.63
N ASN A 156 -11.77 16.15 -11.03
CA ASN A 156 -12.49 15.09 -11.71
C ASN A 156 -14.00 15.23 -11.47
N SER A 157 -14.76 15.37 -12.56
CA SER A 157 -16.23 15.48 -12.54
C SER A 157 -16.96 14.15 -12.35
N GLY A 158 -16.26 13.01 -12.39
CA GLY A 158 -16.81 11.66 -12.20
C GLY A 158 -17.17 11.30 -10.76
N GLY A 159 -16.94 12.21 -9.81
CA GLY A 159 -17.33 12.06 -8.41
C GLY A 159 -16.18 12.27 -7.43
N PHE A 160 -14.93 12.06 -7.84
CA PHE A 160 -13.77 12.22 -6.96
C PHE A 160 -13.52 13.69 -6.56
N GLY A 161 -13.96 14.67 -7.34
CA GLY A 161 -13.63 16.07 -7.10
C GLY A 161 -12.15 16.32 -7.37
N ASN A 162 -11.50 17.16 -6.57
CA ASN A 162 -10.05 17.30 -6.67
C ASN A 162 -9.38 15.97 -6.29
N LEU A 163 -8.60 15.43 -7.21
CA LEU A 163 -7.99 14.11 -7.12
C LEU A 163 -6.50 14.18 -7.39
N VAL A 164 -5.71 13.57 -6.51
CA VAL A 164 -4.30 13.24 -6.76
C VAL A 164 -4.18 11.73 -6.93
N ILE A 165 -3.46 11.29 -7.97
CA ILE A 165 -3.10 9.89 -8.20
C ILE A 165 -1.59 9.79 -8.25
N LEU A 166 -1.03 8.94 -7.40
CA LEU A 166 0.40 8.62 -7.39
C LEU A 166 0.60 7.20 -7.92
N ARG A 167 1.57 7.02 -8.82
CA ARG A 167 2.07 5.70 -9.22
C ARG A 167 3.39 5.43 -8.52
N HIS A 168 3.53 4.25 -7.93
CA HIS A 168 4.62 3.93 -7.02
C HIS A 168 5.58 2.90 -7.60
N TYR A 169 6.80 2.88 -7.07
CA TYR A 169 7.84 1.92 -7.47
C TYR A 169 7.47 0.47 -7.14
N ASN A 170 6.65 0.24 -6.11
CA ASN A 170 6.15 -1.11 -5.78
C ASN A 170 5.06 -1.63 -6.74
N GLY A 171 4.68 -0.86 -7.77
CA GLY A 171 3.68 -1.25 -8.78
C GLY A 171 2.23 -0.89 -8.45
N LEU A 172 1.97 -0.27 -7.29
CA LEU A 172 0.64 0.20 -6.92
C LEU A 172 0.38 1.64 -7.38
N GLU A 173 -0.90 2.00 -7.50
CA GLU A 173 -1.36 3.38 -7.51
C GLU A 173 -2.16 3.69 -6.23
N THR A 174 -2.02 4.92 -5.73
CA THR A 174 -2.87 5.44 -4.64
C THR A 174 -3.64 6.67 -5.11
N PHE A 175 -4.92 6.71 -4.77
CA PHE A 175 -5.85 7.78 -5.14
C PHE A 175 -6.22 8.54 -3.87
N TYR A 176 -6.18 9.87 -3.94
CA TYR A 176 -6.55 10.77 -2.84
C TYR A 176 -7.60 11.76 -3.34
N ALA A 177 -8.85 11.56 -2.96
CA ALA A 177 -9.99 12.30 -3.51
C ALA A 177 -10.63 13.27 -2.50
N HIS A 178 -11.61 14.02 -2.99
CA HIS A 178 -12.35 15.06 -2.27
C HIS A 178 -11.49 16.20 -1.73
N LEU A 179 -10.30 16.42 -2.31
CA LEU A 179 -9.30 17.36 -1.81
C LEU A 179 -9.77 18.82 -1.91
N SER A 180 -9.22 19.71 -1.10
CA SER A 180 -9.46 21.17 -1.21
C SER A 180 -8.41 21.86 -2.07
N LYS A 181 -7.15 21.41 -2.01
CA LYS A 181 -6.02 22.05 -2.69
C LYS A 181 -4.95 21.03 -3.05
N PHE A 182 -4.37 21.16 -4.25
CA PHE A 182 -3.19 20.42 -4.67
C PHE A 182 -1.93 21.08 -4.15
N LEU A 183 -0.99 20.26 -3.67
CA LEU A 183 0.36 20.68 -3.28
C LEU A 183 1.41 19.98 -4.16
N VAL A 184 0.99 19.36 -5.27
CA VAL A 184 1.87 18.74 -6.27
C VAL A 184 1.30 18.97 -7.67
N ALA A 185 2.14 18.80 -8.69
CA ALA A 185 1.77 18.87 -10.10
C ALA A 185 2.00 17.51 -10.80
N PRO A 186 1.30 17.23 -11.92
CA PRO A 186 1.57 16.03 -12.71
C PRO A 186 3.04 15.92 -13.13
N ASN A 187 3.52 14.69 -13.27
CA ASN A 187 4.91 14.30 -13.55
C ASN A 187 5.94 14.64 -12.46
N GLN A 188 5.54 15.28 -11.36
CA GLN A 188 6.40 15.50 -10.20
C GLN A 188 6.74 14.17 -9.50
N SER A 189 8.02 13.93 -9.20
CA SER A 189 8.43 12.86 -8.29
C SER A 189 8.15 13.24 -6.85
N VAL A 190 7.64 12.30 -6.06
CA VAL A 190 7.33 12.50 -4.64
C VAL A 190 8.00 11.43 -3.80
N LYS A 191 8.46 11.84 -2.62
CA LYS A 191 8.91 10.90 -1.58
C LYS A 191 7.77 10.51 -0.67
N VAL A 192 7.85 9.31 -0.10
CA VAL A 192 7.04 8.90 1.04
C VAL A 192 7.02 9.99 2.13
N GLY A 193 5.86 10.25 2.71
CA GLY A 193 5.68 11.28 3.74
C GLY A 193 5.73 12.72 3.22
N GLN A 194 5.89 12.94 1.92
CA GLN A 194 5.82 14.28 1.35
C GLN A 194 4.36 14.78 1.36
N PRO A 195 4.09 16.02 1.80
CA PRO A 195 2.79 16.66 1.61
C PRO A 195 2.41 16.74 0.14
N ILE A 196 1.22 16.27 -0.23
CA ILE A 196 0.75 16.24 -1.63
C ILE A 196 -0.54 17.03 -1.86
N ALA A 197 -1.37 17.18 -0.84
CA ALA A 197 -2.64 17.88 -0.94
C ALA A 197 -3.14 18.34 0.43
N LEU A 198 -4.22 19.11 0.43
CA LEU A 198 -5.03 19.38 1.60
C LEU A 198 -6.39 18.68 1.48
N GLY A 199 -6.85 18.08 2.57
CA GLY A 199 -8.15 17.43 2.70
C GLY A 199 -9.30 18.41 2.46
N GLY A 200 -10.43 17.91 2.01
CA GLY A 200 -11.54 18.75 1.56
C GLY A 200 -12.91 18.08 1.60
N ASN A 201 -13.79 18.60 0.75
CA ASN A 201 -15.15 18.11 0.56
C ASN A 201 -15.63 18.36 -0.89
N THR A 202 -14.74 18.24 -1.87
CA THR A 202 -15.07 18.51 -3.29
C THR A 202 -15.64 17.29 -3.99
N GLY A 203 -16.31 17.49 -5.14
CA GLY A 203 -16.92 16.39 -5.89
C GLY A 203 -18.18 15.85 -5.21
N ARG A 204 -18.41 14.53 -5.31
CA ARG A 204 -19.58 13.87 -4.73
C ARG A 204 -19.27 13.36 -3.32
N SER A 205 -19.28 14.27 -2.37
CA SER A 205 -19.04 13.98 -0.95
C SER A 205 -20.19 14.48 -0.08
N SER A 206 -20.51 13.74 0.98
CA SER A 206 -21.58 14.10 1.94
C SER A 206 -21.09 14.93 3.14
N GLY A 207 -19.77 15.05 3.30
CA GLY A 207 -19.10 15.79 4.38
C GLY A 207 -17.59 15.60 4.30
N PRO A 208 -16.78 16.42 4.99
CA PRO A 208 -15.33 16.33 4.91
C PRO A 208 -14.80 14.93 5.26
N HIS A 209 -14.10 14.30 4.32
CA HIS A 209 -13.40 13.02 4.48
C HIS A 209 -12.35 12.88 3.36
N LEU A 210 -11.34 12.02 3.57
CA LEU A 210 -10.47 11.56 2.49
C LEU A 210 -11.06 10.25 1.98
N HIS A 211 -11.47 10.23 0.73
CA HIS A 211 -11.70 8.97 0.03
C HIS A 211 -10.37 8.51 -0.58
N MET A 212 -9.88 7.36 -0.11
CA MET A 212 -8.59 6.81 -0.51
C MET A 212 -8.77 5.44 -1.16
N GLU A 213 -8.19 5.26 -2.34
CA GLU A 213 -8.14 3.95 -3.00
C GLU A 213 -6.68 3.49 -3.15
N VAL A 214 -6.47 2.17 -3.09
CA VAL A 214 -5.24 1.54 -3.54
C VAL A 214 -5.60 0.66 -4.74
N ARG A 215 -4.86 0.80 -5.85
CA ARG A 215 -5.16 0.10 -7.09
C ARG A 215 -3.92 -0.59 -7.64
N PHE A 216 -4.13 -1.69 -8.34
CA PHE A 216 -3.11 -2.38 -9.11
C PHE A 216 -3.57 -2.46 -10.56
N TYR A 217 -2.83 -1.83 -11.48
CA TYR A 217 -3.19 -1.80 -12.90
C TYR A 217 -4.66 -1.40 -13.13
N GLU A 218 -5.06 -0.31 -12.46
CA GLU A 218 -6.40 0.27 -12.47
C GLU A 218 -7.51 -0.51 -11.77
N GLU A 219 -7.27 -1.73 -11.28
CA GLU A 219 -8.26 -2.44 -10.46
C GLU A 219 -8.11 -2.14 -8.97
N PRO A 220 -9.21 -1.92 -8.23
CA PRO A 220 -9.15 -1.54 -6.84
C PRO A 220 -8.86 -2.76 -5.96
N ILE A 221 -8.00 -2.55 -4.97
CA ILE A 221 -7.70 -3.51 -3.91
C ILE A 221 -8.21 -2.92 -2.60
N ASN A 222 -8.73 -3.77 -1.71
CA ASN A 222 -9.07 -3.34 -0.37
C ASN A 222 -7.81 -2.77 0.33
N PRO A 223 -7.79 -1.48 0.73
CA PRO A 223 -6.63 -0.89 1.41
C PRO A 223 -6.25 -1.61 2.72
N GLU A 224 -7.20 -2.31 3.33
CA GLU A 224 -6.99 -3.12 4.55
C GLU A 224 -6.21 -4.42 4.29
N GLU A 225 -5.87 -4.76 3.04
CA GLU A 225 -4.87 -5.80 2.72
C GLU A 225 -3.44 -5.32 3.01
N ILE A 226 -3.24 -4.01 2.94
CA ILE A 226 -1.94 -3.35 3.02
C ILE A 226 -1.76 -2.73 4.40
N ILE A 227 -2.82 -2.16 4.97
CA ILE A 227 -2.78 -1.30 6.16
C ILE A 227 -3.66 -1.86 7.27
N ASP A 228 -3.10 -1.93 8.48
CA ASP A 228 -3.85 -2.17 9.70
C ASP A 228 -4.24 -0.79 10.26
N PHE A 229 -5.48 -0.36 9.97
CA PHE A 229 -5.98 0.95 10.40
C PHE A 229 -6.26 1.03 11.91
N GLU A 230 -6.36 -0.11 12.60
CA GLU A 230 -6.51 -0.15 14.06
C GLU A 230 -5.16 0.02 14.76
N ARG A 231 -4.14 -0.70 14.28
CA ARG A 231 -2.79 -0.66 14.85
C ARG A 231 -1.90 0.44 14.30
N LEU A 232 -2.34 1.10 13.23
CA LEU A 232 -1.57 2.10 12.49
C LEU A 232 -0.21 1.54 12.04
N THR A 233 -0.24 0.36 11.42
CA THR A 233 0.94 -0.31 10.88
C THR A 233 0.68 -0.83 9.46
N LEU A 234 1.74 -0.99 8.67
CA LEU A 234 1.67 -1.83 7.47
C LEU A 234 1.42 -3.28 7.91
N ARG A 235 0.46 -3.97 7.29
CA ARG A 235 0.10 -5.36 7.67
C ARG A 235 1.20 -6.35 7.32
N LYS A 236 1.79 -6.20 6.15
CA LYS A 236 2.77 -7.12 5.58
C LYS A 236 3.79 -6.33 4.77
N GLU A 237 5.06 -6.70 4.84
CA GLU A 237 6.10 -6.17 3.93
C GLU A 237 5.91 -6.67 2.48
N ASN A 238 5.22 -7.81 2.33
CA ASN A 238 5.02 -8.50 1.07
C ASN A 238 3.53 -8.72 0.83
N LEU A 239 3.05 -8.28 -0.33
CA LEU A 239 1.68 -8.49 -0.79
C LEU A 239 1.67 -9.54 -1.89
N PHE A 240 0.86 -10.59 -1.72
CA PHE A 240 0.67 -11.65 -2.69
C PHE A 240 -0.65 -11.42 -3.41
N LEU A 241 -0.61 -10.74 -4.55
CA LEU A 241 -1.78 -10.45 -5.35
C LEU A 241 -2.30 -11.69 -6.05
N HIS A 242 -3.55 -12.04 -5.80
CA HIS A 242 -4.25 -13.13 -6.48
C HIS A 242 -5.65 -12.70 -6.91
N LYS A 243 -6.22 -13.38 -7.91
CA LYS A 243 -7.51 -13.02 -8.52
C LYS A 243 -8.67 -12.74 -7.55
N ALA A 244 -8.70 -13.43 -6.40
CA ALA A 244 -9.79 -13.26 -5.44
C ALA A 244 -9.83 -11.88 -4.76
N MET A 245 -8.71 -11.14 -4.77
CA MET A 245 -8.64 -9.77 -4.25
C MET A 245 -9.38 -8.75 -5.12
N PHE A 246 -9.58 -9.06 -6.40
CA PHE A 246 -10.22 -8.16 -7.39
C PHE A 246 -11.72 -8.45 -7.55
N ARG A 247 -12.30 -9.25 -6.65
CA ARG A 247 -13.76 -9.44 -6.59
C ARG A 247 -14.40 -8.21 -5.95
N PRO A 248 -15.53 -7.71 -6.47
CA PRO A 248 -16.23 -6.60 -5.84
C PRO A 248 -16.49 -6.86 -4.35
N GLY A 249 -15.96 -5.99 -3.49
CA GLY A 249 -16.12 -6.10 -2.04
C GLY A 249 -15.32 -7.21 -1.36
N ALA A 250 -14.22 -7.65 -1.97
CA ALA A 250 -13.25 -8.54 -1.35
C ALA A 250 -12.85 -8.06 0.07
N LYS A 251 -12.87 -9.01 1.01
CA LYS A 251 -12.39 -8.82 2.38
C LYS A 251 -10.89 -9.11 2.46
N PRO A 252 -10.18 -8.56 3.46
CA PRO A 252 -8.77 -8.84 3.63
C PRO A 252 -8.48 -10.33 3.75
N THR A 253 -7.41 -10.80 3.14
CA THR A 253 -7.13 -12.23 2.95
C THR A 253 -6.97 -12.99 4.27
N ASP A 254 -6.51 -12.32 5.33
CA ASP A 254 -6.36 -12.96 6.66
C ASP A 254 -7.69 -13.05 7.45
N GLU A 255 -8.77 -12.45 6.95
CA GLU A 255 -10.13 -12.57 7.53
C GLU A 255 -10.97 -13.66 6.85
N ILE A 256 -10.44 -14.27 5.79
CA ILE A 256 -11.03 -15.48 5.24
C ILE A 256 -10.74 -16.60 6.24
N GLU A 257 -11.77 -17.05 6.97
CA GLU A 257 -11.71 -18.31 7.69
C GLU A 257 -11.21 -19.36 6.71
N VAL A 258 -10.01 -19.90 6.97
CA VAL A 258 -9.49 -21.03 6.22
C VAL A 258 -10.45 -22.17 6.51
N LEU A 259 -11.40 -22.40 5.62
CA LEU A 259 -12.17 -23.64 5.61
C LEU A 259 -11.12 -24.74 5.68
N SER A 260 -11.19 -25.53 6.75
CA SER A 260 -10.28 -26.65 6.98
C SER A 260 -10.19 -27.48 5.69
N ALA A 261 -9.03 -28.09 5.41
CA ALA A 261 -8.86 -28.93 4.22
C ALA A 261 -9.98 -30.00 4.10
N ASP A 262 -10.56 -30.40 5.23
CA ASP A 262 -11.70 -31.31 5.34
C ASP A 262 -13.01 -30.75 4.75
N GLN A 263 -13.21 -29.43 4.75
CA GLN A 263 -14.37 -28.76 4.15
C GLN A 263 -14.25 -28.59 2.63
N LEU A 264 -13.05 -28.62 2.05
CA LEU A 264 -12.83 -28.55 0.60
C LEU A 264 -13.00 -29.91 -0.10
N ALA A 265 -13.15 -31.01 0.64
CA ALA A 265 -13.37 -32.35 0.09
C ALA A 265 -14.83 -32.62 -0.35
N TYR A 266 -15.76 -31.70 -0.08
CA TYR A 266 -17.19 -31.90 -0.34
C TYR A 266 -17.75 -30.93 -1.38
N GLN A 267 -17.08 -30.80 -2.54
CA GLN A 267 -17.69 -30.13 -3.70
C GLN A 267 -17.11 -30.48 -5.08
N SER A 268 -16.36 -31.58 -5.21
CA SER A 268 -16.03 -32.11 -6.53
C SER A 268 -17.21 -32.95 -7.05
N TYR A 269 -18.12 -32.31 -7.79
CA TYR A 269 -19.01 -33.03 -8.69
C TYR A 269 -18.19 -33.78 -9.75
N SER A 270 -18.61 -35.02 -9.94
CA SER A 270 -18.04 -36.06 -10.78
C SER A 270 -17.98 -35.67 -12.25
N THR A 271 -16.77 -35.71 -12.84
CA THR A 271 -16.60 -36.11 -14.25
C THR A 271 -15.28 -36.88 -14.39
N PRO A 272 -15.30 -38.09 -14.98
CA PRO A 272 -14.07 -38.79 -15.31
C PRO A 272 -13.62 -38.38 -16.71
N VAL A 273 -12.39 -37.88 -16.85
CA VAL A 273 -11.70 -37.83 -18.14
C VAL A 273 -10.36 -38.52 -17.98
N GLN A 274 -10.15 -39.54 -18.82
CA GLN A 274 -8.94 -40.34 -18.85
C GLN A 274 -7.80 -39.67 -19.62
N ASN A 275 -6.61 -39.85 -19.03
CA ASN A 275 -5.32 -40.16 -19.64
C ASN A 275 -4.44 -39.09 -20.35
N THR A 276 -3.23 -39.05 -19.77
CA THR A 276 -1.89 -39.05 -20.38
C THR A 276 -1.40 -37.80 -21.11
N VAL A 277 -0.46 -37.10 -20.48
CA VAL A 277 0.79 -36.70 -21.15
C VAL A 277 1.96 -36.75 -20.15
N THR A 278 2.97 -37.52 -20.48
CA THR A 278 4.28 -37.56 -19.82
C THR A 278 5.04 -36.29 -20.16
N ALA A 279 5.48 -35.52 -19.15
CA ALA A 279 6.38 -34.40 -19.35
C ALA A 279 7.64 -34.55 -18.48
N VAL A 280 8.76 -34.57 -19.19
CA VAL A 280 10.17 -34.62 -18.81
C VAL A 280 10.56 -33.75 -17.62
N VAL A 281 11.33 -34.35 -16.71
CA VAL A 281 11.97 -33.71 -15.54
C VAL A 281 13.15 -32.85 -15.99
N ALA A 282 13.11 -31.56 -15.68
CA ALA A 282 14.28 -30.69 -15.61
C ALA A 282 14.73 -30.51 -14.14
N PRO A 283 16.03 -30.42 -13.84
CA PRO A 283 16.51 -30.42 -12.47
C PRO A 283 16.30 -29.05 -11.83
N THR A 284 15.33 -28.96 -10.91
CA THR A 284 15.18 -27.76 -10.07
C THR A 284 16.17 -27.84 -8.91
N VAL A 285 17.20 -26.97 -8.94
CA VAL A 285 17.93 -26.59 -7.73
C VAL A 285 16.92 -25.88 -6.81
N ARG A 286 16.54 -26.55 -5.72
CA ARG A 286 15.68 -25.96 -4.68
C ARG A 286 16.51 -24.94 -3.88
N PRO A 287 16.13 -23.65 -3.82
CA PRO A 287 16.66 -22.78 -2.79
C PRO A 287 16.11 -23.26 -1.43
N THR A 288 17.02 -23.65 -0.54
CA THR A 288 16.68 -24.00 0.84
C THR A 288 16.43 -22.72 1.63
N LEU A 289 15.16 -22.31 1.70
CA LEU A 289 14.72 -21.37 2.73
C LEU A 289 14.98 -22.01 4.08
N LYS A 290 15.80 -21.35 4.91
CA LYS A 290 15.92 -21.69 6.34
C LYS A 290 14.55 -21.51 6.97
N THR A 291 13.82 -22.61 7.11
CA THR A 291 12.58 -22.66 7.86
C THR A 291 12.90 -22.33 9.31
N ASN A 292 12.22 -21.33 9.87
CA ASN A 292 12.15 -21.18 11.33
C ASN A 292 11.55 -22.48 11.87
N GLN A 293 12.41 -23.35 12.41
CA GLN A 293 11.99 -24.64 12.92
C GLN A 293 11.02 -24.41 14.08
N LYS A 294 9.76 -24.82 13.88
CA LYS A 294 8.73 -24.78 14.92
C LYS A 294 9.22 -25.61 16.10
N LYS A 295 9.44 -24.97 17.24
CA LYS A 295 9.93 -25.65 18.45
C LYS A 295 8.76 -25.84 19.41
N TYR A 296 8.66 -27.03 19.98
CA TYR A 296 7.62 -27.38 20.96
C TYR A 296 8.24 -27.72 22.31
N HIS A 297 7.48 -27.48 23.37
CA HIS A 297 7.78 -27.84 24.75
C HIS A 297 6.65 -28.71 25.28
N GLN A 298 6.94 -29.92 25.75
CA GLN A 298 5.95 -30.73 26.43
C GLN A 298 5.77 -30.24 27.87
N ILE A 299 4.52 -29.95 28.24
CA ILE A 299 4.16 -29.46 29.56
C ILE A 299 4.40 -30.55 30.60
N GLN A 300 5.19 -30.22 31.61
CA GLN A 300 5.52 -31.09 32.75
C GLN A 300 4.84 -30.59 34.03
N SER A 301 4.80 -31.45 35.05
CA SER A 301 4.29 -31.06 36.36
C SER A 301 5.10 -29.89 36.93
N GLY A 302 4.42 -28.80 37.32
CA GLY A 302 5.04 -27.59 37.87
C GLY A 302 5.40 -26.49 36.85
N ASP A 303 5.11 -26.70 35.57
CA ASP A 303 5.25 -25.69 34.54
C ASP A 303 4.19 -24.58 34.65
N THR A 304 4.62 -23.35 34.35
CA THR A 304 3.74 -22.20 34.16
C THR A 304 4.10 -21.49 32.87
N LEU A 305 3.14 -20.79 32.25
CA LEU A 305 3.38 -20.01 31.03
C LEU A 305 4.57 -19.05 31.20
N THR A 306 4.70 -18.41 32.36
CA THR A 306 5.83 -17.51 32.68
C THR A 306 7.18 -18.23 32.73
N LYS A 307 7.25 -19.43 33.31
CA LYS A 307 8.48 -20.24 33.34
C LYS A 307 8.87 -20.71 31.95
N ILE A 308 7.90 -21.15 31.15
CA ILE A 308 8.12 -21.59 29.77
C ILE A 308 8.56 -20.40 28.90
N ALA A 309 7.91 -19.24 29.02
CA ALA A 309 8.28 -18.01 28.32
C ALA A 309 9.75 -17.65 28.53
N ARG A 310 10.16 -17.63 29.81
CA ARG A 310 11.54 -17.33 30.21
C ARG A 310 12.53 -18.37 29.69
N LYS A 311 12.18 -19.66 29.76
CA LYS A 311 13.02 -20.77 29.29
C LYS A 311 13.34 -20.69 27.79
N TYR A 312 12.42 -20.18 26.99
CA TYR A 312 12.57 -20.11 25.53
C TYR A 312 12.85 -18.70 25.00
N GLY A 313 13.02 -17.71 25.88
CA GLY A 313 13.34 -16.33 25.51
C GLY A 313 12.19 -15.62 24.79
N THR A 314 10.95 -15.90 25.20
CA THR A 314 9.73 -15.29 24.64
C THR A 314 8.86 -14.70 25.75
N THR A 315 7.72 -14.10 25.40
CA THR A 315 6.76 -13.54 26.36
C THR A 315 5.56 -14.46 26.55
N VAL A 316 4.86 -14.33 27.68
CA VAL A 316 3.60 -15.07 27.91
C VAL A 316 2.58 -14.73 26.82
N GLY A 317 2.46 -13.46 26.42
CA GLY A 317 1.60 -13.05 25.32
C GLY A 317 1.95 -13.72 24.00
N SER A 318 3.25 -13.80 23.66
CA SER A 318 3.69 -14.49 22.44
C SER A 318 3.41 -16.00 22.48
N LEU A 319 3.61 -16.66 23.64
CA LEU A 319 3.23 -18.08 23.83
C LEU A 319 1.72 -18.31 23.70
N CYS A 320 0.94 -17.43 24.31
CA CYS A 320 -0.52 -17.44 24.23
C CYS A 320 -0.98 -17.33 22.77
N ASN A 321 -0.43 -16.35 22.03
CA ASN A 321 -0.74 -16.13 20.62
C ASN A 321 -0.29 -17.30 19.74
N LEU A 322 0.89 -17.89 20.00
CA LEU A 322 1.42 -19.04 19.25
C LEU A 322 0.58 -20.31 19.40
N ASN A 323 -0.22 -20.41 20.47
CA ASN A 323 -0.96 -21.62 20.82
C ASN A 323 -2.48 -21.41 20.91
N GLY A 324 -2.97 -20.20 20.65
CA GLY A 324 -4.38 -19.85 20.78
C GLY A 324 -4.93 -20.06 22.19
N ILE A 325 -4.14 -19.78 23.23
CA ILE A 325 -4.54 -19.92 24.64
C ILE A 325 -4.49 -18.59 25.38
N SER A 326 -5.34 -18.40 26.36
CA SER A 326 -5.29 -17.22 27.23
C SER A 326 -4.21 -17.34 28.33
N PRO A 327 -3.75 -16.24 28.92
CA PRO A 327 -2.82 -16.27 30.07
C PRO A 327 -3.36 -17.00 31.31
N SER A 328 -4.68 -17.15 31.42
CA SER A 328 -5.36 -17.89 32.49
C SER A 328 -5.63 -19.36 32.15
N THR A 329 -5.23 -19.83 30.97
CA THR A 329 -5.46 -21.20 30.53
C THR A 329 -4.71 -22.19 31.41
N THR A 330 -5.41 -23.20 31.94
CA THR A 330 -4.78 -24.28 32.73
C THR A 330 -3.96 -25.17 31.80
N LEU A 331 -2.67 -25.33 32.11
CA LEU A 331 -1.76 -26.18 31.34
C LEU A 331 -1.99 -27.65 31.68
N VAL A 332 -2.27 -28.47 30.66
CA VAL A 332 -2.47 -29.91 30.81
C VAL A 332 -1.15 -30.64 30.63
N ILE A 333 -0.75 -31.42 31.63
CA ILE A 333 0.50 -32.19 31.62
C ILE A 333 0.50 -33.17 30.43
N GLY A 334 1.62 -33.26 29.72
CA GLY A 334 1.80 -34.10 28.54
C GLY A 334 1.39 -33.45 27.21
N ARG A 335 0.70 -32.30 27.25
CA ARG A 335 0.37 -31.54 26.03
C ARG A 335 1.58 -30.73 25.55
N SER A 336 1.77 -30.66 24.24
CA SER A 336 2.83 -29.85 23.62
C SER A 336 2.38 -28.40 23.42
N LEU A 337 3.23 -27.46 23.82
CA LEU A 337 3.08 -26.03 23.63
C LEU A 337 4.14 -25.53 22.64
N ARG A 338 3.75 -24.82 21.59
CA ARG A 338 4.65 -24.20 20.62
C ARG A 338 5.37 -23.00 21.26
N VAL A 339 6.69 -22.97 21.16
CA VAL A 339 7.52 -21.96 21.82
C VAL A 339 8.36 -21.11 20.86
N LYS A 340 8.48 -21.51 19.57
CA LYS A 340 9.07 -20.73 18.47
C LYS A 340 8.35 -21.02 17.15
#